data_AF-A0A7I8DBR9-F1
#
_entry.id   AF-A0A7I8DBR9-F1
#
_cell.length_a   1.000
_cell.length_b   1.000
_cell.length_c   1.000
_cell.angle_alpha   90.00
_cell.angle_beta   90.00
_cell.angle_gamma   90.00
#
_symmetry.space_group_name_H-M   'P 1'
#
loop_
_entity.id
_entity.type
_entity.pdbx_description
1 polymer ?
#
loop_
_entity_poly.entity_id
_entity_poly.type
_entity_poly.pdbx_seq_one_letter_code
_entity_poly.pdbx_strand_id
1 'polypeptide(L)' 'MPKGATQTKTLKVGDKAPDFTLKAHGNRTVTLSDYLGKKNVFIAFYPLDWTPV' A
#
# COMPACT_ATOMS: atom_id res chain seq x y z
N MET A 1 -6.49 -11.12 -13.23
CA MET A 1 -5.71 -10.94 -11.98
C MET A 1 -4.24 -10.79 -12.36
N PRO A 2 -3.50 -9.82 -11.79
CA PRO A 2 -2.08 -9.64 -12.10
C PRO A 2 -1.28 -10.90 -11.72
N LYS A 3 -0.37 -11.33 -12.61
CA LYS A 3 0.40 -12.59 -12.53
C LYS A 3 1.39 -12.71 -11.36
N GLY A 4 1.33 -11.85 -10.34
CA GLY A 4 2.24 -11.81 -9.20
C GLY A 4 1.60 -11.97 -7.81
N ALA A 5 0.26 -12.01 -7.72
CA ALA A 5 -0.45 -12.14 -6.44
C ALA A 5 -0.90 -13.60 -6.22
N THR A 6 0.03 -14.55 -6.25
CA THR A 6 -0.32 -15.98 -6.17
C THR A 6 -0.53 -16.48 -4.74
N GLN A 7 -0.07 -15.76 -3.71
CA GLN A 7 -0.37 -16.04 -2.30
C GLN A 7 0.08 -14.87 -1.40
N THR A 8 -0.84 -14.30 -0.62
CA THR A 8 -0.52 -13.44 0.53
C THR A 8 -1.26 -14.01 1.73
N LYS A 9 -0.59 -14.22 2.87
CA LYS A 9 -1.32 -14.52 4.12
C LYS A 9 -2.37 -13.42 4.31
N THR A 10 -3.62 -13.80 4.58
CA THR A 10 -4.64 -12.84 5.01
C THR A 10 -4.09 -12.08 6.22
N LEU A 11 -3.87 -10.77 6.07
CA LEU A 11 -3.38 -9.92 7.15
C LEU A 11 -4.44 -9.85 8.25
N LYS A 12 -4.00 -9.96 9.50
CA LYS A 12 -4.85 -9.77 10.69
C LYS A 12 -4.27 -8.68 11.59
N VAL A 13 -5.10 -8.18 12.51
CA VAL A 13 -4.66 -7.22 13.53
C VAL A 13 -3.47 -7.79 14.32
N GLY A 14 -2.45 -6.96 14.53
CA GLY A 14 -1.21 -7.34 15.19
C GLY A 14 -0.11 -7.86 14.24
N ASP A 15 -0.45 -8.24 13.00
CA ASP A 15 0.59 -8.56 12.02
C ASP A 15 1.37 -7.29 11.64
N LYS A 16 2.68 -7.44 11.47
CA LYS A 16 3.51 -6.38 10.88
C LYS A 16 3.07 -6.16 9.44
N ALA A 17 2.72 -4.92 9.10
CA ALA A 17 2.38 -4.55 7.72
C ALA A 17 3.56 -4.85 6.78
N PRO A 18 3.33 -5.52 5.62
CA PRO A 18 4.35 -5.72 4.61
C PRO A 18 4.89 -4.38 4.10
N ASP A 19 6.20 -4.26 4.01
CA ASP A 19 6.81 -3.05 3.47
C ASP A 19 6.63 -2.97 1.95
N PHE A 20 6.53 -1.76 1.43
CA PHE A 20 6.44 -1.50 0.00
C PHE A 20 7.05 -0.16 -0.33
N THR A 21 7.51 -0.04 -1.57
CA THR A 21 7.98 1.21 -2.16
C THR A 21 7.21 1.45 -3.45
N LEU A 22 6.47 2.56 -3.52
CA LEU A 22 5.62 2.90 -4.66
C LEU A 22 5.92 4.31 -5.17
N LYS A 23 5.72 4.50 -6.48
CA LYS A 23 5.72 5.84 -7.07
C LYS A 23 4.45 6.57 -6.66
N ALA A 24 4.60 7.81 -6.23
CA ALA A 24 3.52 8.74 -5.96
C ALA A 24 3.47 9.83 -7.04
N HIS A 25 2.43 10.65 -7.00
CA HIS A 25 2.31 11.81 -7.88
C HIS A 25 3.52 12.77 -7.72
N GLY A 26 3.99 13.30 -8.85
CA GLY A 26 5.05 14.32 -8.91
C GLY A 26 6.48 13.79 -8.76
N ASN A 27 6.81 12.65 -9.38
CA ASN A 27 8.13 12.01 -9.33
C ASN A 27 8.64 11.68 -7.92
N ARG A 28 7.72 11.51 -6.96
CA ARG A 28 8.07 11.10 -5.60
C ARG A 28 7.97 9.60 -5.47
N THR A 29 8.80 9.05 -4.58
CA THR A 29 8.74 7.66 -4.17
C THR A 29 8.39 7.62 -2.69
N VAL A 30 7.50 6.70 -2.29
CA VAL A 30 7.04 6.54 -0.92
C VAL A 30 7.36 5.11 -0.48
N THR A 31 8.09 4.96 0.61
CA THR A 31 8.31 3.68 1.29
C THR A 31 7.54 3.65 2.61
N LEU A 32 6.82 2.56 2.90
CA LEU A 32 6.00 2.47 4.12
C LEU A 32 6.87 2.57 5.38
N SER A 33 8.03 1.91 5.40
CA SER A 33 8.96 1.92 6.54
C SER A 33 9.51 3.30 6.90
N ASP A 34 9.48 4.29 6.00
CA ASP A 34 9.92 5.67 6.29
C ASP A 34 9.06 6.36 7.37
N TYR A 35 7.82 5.89 7.57
CA TYR A 35 6.84 6.44 8.51
C TYR A 35 6.78 5.69 9.85
N LEU A 36 7.46 4.54 9.94
CA LEU A 36 7.42 3.70 11.13
C LEU A 36 7.95 4.46 12.37
N GLY A 37 7.17 4.45 13.45
CA GLY A 37 7.50 5.16 14.70
C GLY A 37 7.37 6.68 14.63
N LYS A 38 7.02 7.25 13.47
CA LYS A 38 6.86 8.71 13.29
C LYS A 38 5.39 9.11 13.26
N LYS A 39 4.54 8.36 12.55
CA LYS A 39 3.11 8.64 12.36
C LYS A 39 2.32 7.36 12.14
N ASN A 40 1.03 7.42 12.44
CA ASN A 40 0.08 6.40 11.98
C ASN A 40 -0.12 6.52 10.47
N VAL A 41 -0.26 5.39 9.79
CA VAL A 41 -0.47 5.32 8.33
C VAL A 41 -1.79 4.61 8.04
N PHE A 42 -2.62 5.23 7.20
CA PHE A 42 -3.84 4.63 6.68
C PHE A 42 -3.64 4.26 5.21
N ILE A 43 -3.96 3.03 4.83
CA ILE A 43 -3.78 2.51 3.47
C ILE A 43 -5.16 2.20 2.88
N ALA A 44 -5.50 2.86 1.78
CA ALA A 44 -6.72 2.62 1.02
C ALA A 44 -6.36 2.02 -0.34
N PHE A 45 -6.92 0.86 -0.66
CA PHE A 45 -6.85 0.26 -2.00
C PHE A 45 -8.14 0.59 -2.73
N TYR A 46 -8.03 1.22 -3.89
CA TYR A 46 -9.16 1.55 -4.75
C TYR A 46 -8.77 1.33 -6.21
N PRO A 47 -9.72 1.07 -7.12
CA PRO A 47 -9.42 0.50 -8.43
C PRO A 47 -8.87 1.52 -9.43
N LEU A 48 -9.50 2.69 -9.54
CA LEU A 48 -9.15 3.71 -10.53
C LEU A 48 -9.73 5.08 -10.14
N ASP A 49 -8.98 6.14 -10.42
CA ASP A 49 -9.47 7.52 -10.30
C ASP A 49 -10.37 7.90 -11.49
N TRP A 50 -11.28 8.86 -11.29
CA TRP A 50 -12.08 9.48 -12.37
C TRP A 50 -12.98 8.53 -13.18
N THR A 51 -13.52 7.47 -12.56
CA THR A 51 -14.51 6.61 -13.21
C THR A 51 -15.90 7.26 -13.18
N PRO A 52 -16.74 7.10 -14.24
CA PRO A 52 -18.14 7.47 -14.19
C PRO A 52 -18.87 6.77 -13.04
N VAL A 53 -19.86 7.44 -12.45
CA VAL A 53 -20.81 6.84 -11.49
C VAL A 53 -21.96 6.15 -12.21
#